data_AF-A0A419F8P6-F1
#
_entry.id   AF-A0A419F8P6-F1
#
_cell.length_a   1.000
_cell.length_b   1.000
_cell.length_c   1.000
_cell.angle_alpha   90.00
_cell.angle_beta   90.00
_cell.angle_gamma   90.00
#
_symmetry.space_group_name_H-M   'P 1'
#
loop_
_entity.id
_entity.type
_entity.pdbx_description
1 polymer ?
#
loop_
_entity_poly.entity_id
_entity_poly.type
_entity_poly.pdbx_seq_one_letter_code
_entity_poly.pdbx_strand_id
1 'polypeptide(L)' 'MQKIIQAIIDYVKKVKAEMEKVAWPTRKDLAGSTGVVLVLVAVVTVFLGIVDYFLALVVTRILGI' A
#
# COMPACT_ATOMS: atom_id res chain seq x y z
N MET A 1 13.93 37.70 20.09
CA MET A 1 14.36 36.30 20.30
C MET A 1 13.33 35.47 21.09
N GLN A 2 12.83 35.95 22.23
CA GLN A 2 11.81 35.26 23.05
C GLN A 2 10.49 34.94 22.31
N LYS A 3 10.01 35.85 21.44
CA LYS A 3 8.77 35.66 20.64
C LYS A 3 8.84 34.48 19.66
N ILE A 4 10.01 34.18 19.10
CA ILE A 4 10.19 33.09 18.13
C ILE A 4 10.10 31.74 18.84
N ILE A 5 10.70 31.64 20.04
CA ILE A 5 10.66 30.43 20.86
C ILE A 5 9.21 30.09 21.25
N GLN A 6 8.43 31.09 21.67
CA GLN A 6 7.01 30.91 21.98
C GLN A 6 6.19 30.47 20.76
N ALA A 7 6.41 31.09 19.60
CA ALA A 7 5.72 30.72 18.36
C ALA A 7 6.01 29.26 17.94
N ILE A 8 7.25 28.78 18.11
CA ILE A 8 7.62 27.40 17.81
C ILE A 8 6.95 26.42 18.78
N ILE A 9 6.92 26.73 20.08
CA ILE A 9 6.28 25.89 21.09
C ILE A 9 4.77 25.78 20.83
N ASP A 10 4.12 26.89 20.48
CA ASP A 10 2.70 26.91 20.13
C ASP A 10 2.42 26.13 18.83
N TYR A 11 3.32 26.22 17.83
CA TYR A 11 3.21 25.47 16.59
C TYR A 11 3.31 23.96 16.83
N VAL A 12 4.28 23.51 17.60
CA VAL A 12 4.45 22.08 17.96
C VAL A 12 3.25 21.57 18.76
N LYS A 13 2.70 22.37 19.67
CA LYS A 13 1.47 22.02 20.40
C LYS A 13 0.28 21.84 19.46
N LYS A 14 0.12 22.72 18.47
CA LYS A 14 -0.95 22.60 17.47
C LYS A 14 -0.77 21.37 16.58
N VAL A 15 0.45 21.10 16.11
CA VAL A 15 0.77 19.91 15.30
C VAL A 15 0.49 18.62 16.08
N LYS A 16 0.85 18.57 17.36
CA LYS A 16 0.53 17.42 18.22
C LYS A 16 -0.99 17.22 18.35
N ALA A 17 -1.75 18.29 18.52
CA ALA A 17 -3.21 18.24 18.62
C ALA A 17 -3.89 17.81 17.30
N GLU A 18 -3.31 18.12 16.14
CA GLU A 18 -3.80 17.61 14.85
C GLU A 18 -3.38 16.17 14.59
N MET A 19 -2.17 15.78 14.98
CA MET A 19 -1.70 14.39 14.95
C MET A 19 -2.59 13.45 15.79
N GLU A 20 -3.15 13.93 16.90
CA GLU A 20 -4.13 13.17 17.71
C GLU A 20 -5.49 13.01 17.02
N LYS A 21 -5.83 13.86 16.04
CA LYS A 21 -7.03 13.69 15.19
C LYS A 21 -6.79 12.73 14.03
N VAL A 22 -5.54 12.41 13.71
CA VAL A 22 -5.23 11.38 12.72
C VAL A 22 -5.62 10.05 13.34
N ALA A 23 -6.69 9.45 12.82
CA ALA A 23 -7.12 8.11 13.18
C ALA A 23 -6.05 7.11 12.74
N TRP A 24 -5.04 6.90 13.58
CA TRP A 24 -4.03 5.89 13.34
C TRP A 24 -4.71 4.52 13.37
N PRO A 25 -4.66 3.78 12.26
CA PRO A 25 -5.37 2.52 12.16
C PRO A 25 -4.79 1.53 13.18
N THR A 26 -5.67 0.82 13.87
CA THR A 26 -5.28 -0.20 14.83
C THR A 26 -4.64 -1.38 14.08
N ARG A 27 -3.69 -2.09 14.71
CA ARG A 27 -2.98 -3.25 14.08
C ARG A 27 -3.92 -4.27 13.42
N LYS A 28 -5.15 -4.39 13.93
CA LYS A 28 -6.21 -5.25 13.39
C LYS A 28 -6.76 -4.77 12.04
N ASP A 29 -6.90 -3.46 11.85
CA ASP A 29 -7.39 -2.87 10.60
C ASP A 29 -6.32 -2.98 9.51
N LEU A 30 -5.04 -2.78 9.87
CA LEU A 30 -3.94 -3.01 8.94
C LEU A 30 -3.90 -4.47 8.45
N ALA A 31 -4.10 -5.43 9.36
CA ALA A 31 -4.09 -6.85 9.02
C ALA A 31 -5.29 -7.24 8.13
N GLY A 32 -6.47 -6.66 8.38
CA GLY A 32 -7.65 -6.84 7.52
C GLY A 32 -7.42 -6.31 6.11
N SER A 33 -6.92 -5.07 5.98
CA SER A 33 -6.67 -4.45 4.68
C SER A 33 -5.56 -5.15 3.89
N THR A 34 -4.48 -5.58 4.54
CA THR A 34 -3.42 -6.34 3.85
C THR A 34 -3.86 -7.75 3.46
N GLY A 35 -4.71 -8.40 4.28
CA GLY A 35 -5.26 -9.72 3.95
C GLY A 35 -6.05 -9.73 2.64
N VAL A 36 -6.93 -8.74 2.44
CA VAL A 36 -7.71 -8.61 1.18
C VAL A 36 -6.80 -8.39 -0.02
N VAL A 37 -5.79 -7.52 0.13
CA VAL A 37 -4.82 -7.24 -0.95
C VAL A 37 -4.05 -8.50 -1.33
N LEU A 38 -3.62 -9.32 -0.36
CA LEU A 38 -2.90 -10.56 -0.64
C LEU A 38 -3.75 -11.56 -1.41
N VAL A 39 -5.03 -11.73 -1.05
CA VAL A 39 -5.95 -12.59 -1.79
C VAL A 39 -6.16 -12.09 -3.22
N LEU A 40 -6.35 -10.78 -3.39
CA LEU A 40 -6.50 -10.18 -4.72
C LEU A 40 -5.26 -10.41 -5.57
N VAL A 41 -4.06 -10.16 -5.04
CA VAL A 41 -2.79 -10.38 -5.74
C VAL A 41 -2.64 -11.84 -6.11
N ALA A 42 -2.95 -12.79 -5.23
CA ALA A 42 -2.86 -14.21 -5.51
C ALA A 42 -3.77 -14.64 -6.69
N VAL A 43 -5.00 -14.11 -6.76
CA VAL A 43 -5.92 -14.41 -7.88
C VAL A 43 -5.38 -13.83 -9.18
N VAL A 44 -4.91 -12.58 -9.17
CA VAL A 44 -4.38 -11.91 -10.36
C VAL A 44 -3.12 -12.60 -10.88
N THR A 45 -2.19 -12.98 -10.00
CA THR A 45 -0.94 -13.64 -10.42
C THR A 45 -1.19 -15.04 -10.97
N VAL A 46 -2.14 -15.80 -10.42
CA VAL A 46 -2.55 -17.09 -10.98
C VAL A 46 -3.16 -16.91 -12.37
N PHE A 47 -4.07 -15.95 -12.54
CA PHE A 47 -4.67 -15.68 -13.85
C PHE A 47 -3.63 -15.27 -14.90
N LEU A 48 -2.78 -14.29 -14.57
CA LEU A 48 -1.72 -13.84 -15.46
C LEU A 48 -0.74 -14.98 -15.78
N GLY A 49 -0.33 -15.77 -14.79
CA GLY A 49 0.58 -16.90 -15.01
C GLY A 49 0.00 -17.95 -15.96
N ILE A 50 -1.31 -18.23 -15.90
CA ILE A 50 -1.99 -19.12 -16.86
C ILE A 50 -1.95 -18.52 -18.26
N VAL A 51 -2.28 -17.23 -18.38
CA VAL A 51 -2.30 -16.51 -19.67
C VAL A 51 -0.91 -16.46 -20.28
N ASP A 52 0.11 -16.14 -19.49
CA ASP A 52 1.51 -16.07 -19.92
C ASP A 52 2.02 -17.44 -20.39
N TYR A 53 1.68 -18.51 -19.66
CA TYR A 53 2.03 -19.88 -20.06
C TYR A 53 1.34 -20.29 -21.38
N PHE A 54 0.05 -19.95 -21.53
CA PHE A 54 -0.70 -20.23 -22.73
C PHE A 54 -0.15 -19.47 -23.94
N LEU A 55 0.13 -18.17 -23.77
CA LEU A 55 0.77 -17.33 -24.79
C LEU A 55 2.14 -17.89 -25.18
N ALA A 56 2.98 -18.27 -24.21
CA ALA A 56 4.28 -18.87 -24.48
C ALA A 56 4.14 -20.15 -25.32
N LEU A 57 3.21 -21.04 -24.97
CA LEU A 57 2.96 -22.27 -25.72
C LEU A 57 2.53 -21.97 -27.18
N VAL A 58 1.62 -21.02 -27.37
CA VAL A 58 1.13 -20.62 -28.70
C VAL A 58 2.25 -19.98 -29.51
N VAL A 59 3.02 -19.07 -28.92
CA VAL A 59 4.12 -18.36 -29.59
C VAL A 59 5.22 -19.34 -29.98
N THR A 60 5.63 -20.26 -29.10
CA THR A 60 6.60 -21.31 -29.43
C THR A 60 6.12 -22.14 -30.62
N ARG A 61 4.84 -22.56 -30.60
CA ARG A 61 4.27 -23.38 -31.67
C ARG A 61 4.15 -22.64 -33.02
N ILE A 62 3.93 -21.33 -33.00
CA ILE A 62 3.85 -20.49 -34.21
C ILE A 62 5.23 -20.15 -34.77
N LEU A 63 6.20 -19.83 -33.91
CA LEU A 63 7.58 -19.54 -34.32
C LEU A 63 8.31 -20.79 -34.82
N GLY A 64 7.72 -21.98 -34.68
CA GLY A 64 8.24 -23.23 -35.23
C GLY A 64 9.49 -23.74 -34.52
N ILE A 65 9.73 -23.28 -33.29
CA ILE A 65 10.72 -23.82 -32.34
C ILE A 65 10.04 -24.90 -31.50
#